data_AF-A0A1F7SUW8-F1
#
_entry.id   AF-A0A1F7SUW8-F1
#
_cell.length_a   1.000
_cell.length_b   1.000
_cell.length_c   1.000
_cell.angle_alpha   90.00
_cell.angle_beta   90.00
_cell.angle_gamma   90.00
#
_symmetry.space_group_name_H-M   'P 1'
#
loop_
_entity.id
_entity.type
_entity.pdbx_description
1 polymer ?
#
loop_
_entity_poly.entity_id
_entity_poly.type
_entity_poly.pdbx_seq_one_letter_code
_entity_poly.pdbx_strand_id
1 'polypeptide(L)'
;MDSSALQTLTAAFRAWLSARQYSDSTVRNYLVDINKYISFTDDHLLFDESTLKNYFESVSSHPNYPRTLASLKKFFQFALDQKLIEKNSFKSALRSASRTGQACLATTTESLIPSFQTYLESKKKTPATIKNYINDIQQFINWAENQSET
;
A
#
# COMPACT_ATOMS: atom_id res chain seq x y z
N MET A 1 -1.78 15.62 22.79
CA MET A 1 -3.11 15.34 23.37
C MET A 1 -2.93 14.31 24.47
N ASP A 2 -3.89 14.19 25.39
CA ASP A 2 -3.91 13.12 26.42
C ASP A 2 -4.02 11.72 25.75
N SER A 3 -3.47 10.67 26.36
CA SER A 3 -3.62 9.26 25.96
C SER A 3 -5.07 8.90 25.65
N SER A 4 -6.01 9.54 26.34
CA SER A 4 -7.46 9.48 26.10
C SER A 4 -7.88 9.79 24.65
N ALA A 5 -7.25 10.76 23.98
CA ALA A 5 -7.61 11.15 22.63
C ALA A 5 -7.19 10.11 21.57
N LEU A 6 -6.01 9.52 21.71
CA LEU A 6 -5.53 8.45 20.83
C LEU A 6 -6.36 7.17 20.98
N GLN A 7 -6.78 6.86 22.21
CA GLN A 7 -7.71 5.77 22.49
C GLN A 7 -9.07 6.03 21.82
N THR A 8 -9.57 7.26 21.91
CA THR A 8 -10.82 7.67 21.26
C THR A 8 -10.72 7.54 19.73
N LEU A 9 -9.61 7.97 19.14
CA LEU A 9 -9.37 7.86 17.69
C LEU A 9 -9.34 6.40 17.22
N THR A 10 -8.66 5.54 17.97
CA THR A 10 -8.57 4.10 17.68
C THR A 10 -9.92 3.41 17.82
N ALA A 11 -10.72 3.80 18.83
CA ALA A 11 -12.08 3.32 19.01
C ALA A 11 -13.01 3.76 17.87
N ALA A 12 -12.90 5.02 17.43
CA ALA A 12 -13.65 5.53 16.29
C ALA A 12 -13.27 4.80 14.98
N PHE A 13 -11.98 4.53 14.77
CA PHE A 13 -11.53 3.74 13.62
C PHE A 13 -12.07 2.32 13.65
N ARG A 14 -12.08 1.67 14.83
CA ARG A 14 -12.71 0.35 15.03
C ARG A 14 -14.19 0.35 14.64
N ALA A 15 -14.95 1.35 15.11
CA ALA A 15 -16.36 1.48 14.79
C ALA A 15 -16.58 1.68 13.27
N TRP A 16 -15.75 2.51 12.64
CA TRP A 16 -15.79 2.76 11.19
C TRP A 16 -15.53 1.50 10.35
N LEU A 17 -14.60 0.63 10.79
CA LEU A 17 -14.36 -0.67 10.16
C LEU A 17 -15.55 -1.61 10.37
N SER A 18 -16.09 -1.67 11.58
CA SER A 18 -17.22 -2.55 11.92
C SER A 18 -18.46 -2.19 11.10
N ALA A 19 -18.74 -0.90 10.92
CA ALA A 19 -19.82 -0.40 10.07
C ALA A 19 -19.67 -0.80 8.58
N ARG A 20 -18.44 -1.09 8.14
CA ARG A 20 -18.12 -1.57 6.78
C ARG A 20 -18.01 -3.09 6.68
N GLN A 21 -18.44 -3.81 7.72
CA GLN A 21 -18.52 -5.27 7.77
C GLN A 21 -17.16 -5.98 7.54
N TYR A 22 -16.05 -5.37 7.97
CA TYR A 22 -14.78 -6.12 8.07
C TYR A 22 -14.91 -7.19 9.16
N SER A 23 -14.30 -8.36 8.94
CA SER A 23 -14.27 -9.41 9.97
C SER A 23 -13.52 -8.96 11.22
N ASP A 24 -13.89 -9.49 12.39
CA ASP A 24 -13.23 -9.17 13.65
C ASP A 24 -11.72 -9.46 13.65
N SER A 25 -11.29 -10.48 12.92
CA SER A 25 -9.87 -10.78 12.70
C SER A 25 -9.18 -9.65 11.92
N THR A 26 -9.80 -9.16 10.84
CA THR A 26 -9.27 -8.05 10.04
C THR A 26 -9.25 -6.75 10.86
N VAL A 27 -10.31 -6.47 11.62
CA VAL A 27 -10.38 -5.30 12.50
C VAL A 27 -9.24 -5.32 13.50
N ARG A 28 -9.05 -6.42 14.25
CA ARG A 28 -7.95 -6.54 15.20
C ARG A 28 -6.58 -6.36 14.55
N ASN A 29 -6.37 -6.99 13.40
CA ASN A 29 -5.14 -6.86 12.63
C ASN A 29 -4.84 -5.40 12.25
N TYR A 30 -5.85 -4.68 11.76
CA TYR A 30 -5.69 -3.28 11.38
C TYR A 30 -5.41 -2.40 12.60
N LEU A 31 -6.09 -2.61 13.72
CA LEU A 31 -5.83 -1.87 14.95
C LEU A 31 -4.41 -2.07 15.48
N VAL A 32 -3.86 -3.29 15.37
CA VAL A 32 -2.45 -3.53 15.74
C VAL A 32 -1.50 -2.69 14.90
N ASP A 33 -1.73 -2.62 13.58
CA ASP A 33 -0.84 -1.85 12.69
C ASP A 33 -1.00 -0.34 12.92
N ILE A 34 -2.22 0.15 13.17
CA ILE A 34 -2.47 1.57 13.47
C ILE A 34 -1.91 1.97 14.81
N ASN A 35 -2.01 1.14 15.84
CA ASN A 35 -1.38 1.43 17.12
C ASN A 35 0.15 1.54 16.98
N LYS A 36 0.78 0.65 16.19
CA LYS A 36 2.21 0.76 15.90
C LYS A 36 2.58 2.05 15.17
N TYR A 37 1.74 2.49 14.23
CA TYR A 37 1.95 3.75 13.53
C TYR A 37 1.78 4.96 14.46
N ILE A 38 0.72 4.99 15.25
CA ILE A 38 0.46 6.04 16.26
C ILE A 38 1.62 6.12 17.25
N SER A 39 2.15 4.98 17.72
CA SER A 39 3.30 4.98 18.63
C SER A 39 4.62 5.42 17.98
N PHE A 40 4.70 5.45 16.65
CA PHE A 40 5.88 5.91 15.92
C PHE A 40 5.86 7.43 15.65
N THR A 41 4.70 8.07 15.73
CA THR A 41 4.51 9.48 15.36
C THR A 41 4.19 10.34 16.57
N ASP A 42 4.58 11.61 16.50
CA ASP A 42 4.01 12.65 17.35
C ASP A 42 2.58 12.96 16.90
N ASP A 43 1.71 13.30 17.86
CA ASP A 43 0.27 13.55 17.63
C ASP A 43 -0.01 14.56 16.51
N HIS A 44 0.77 15.66 16.48
CA HIS A 44 0.59 16.75 15.53
C HIS A 44 1.07 16.41 14.12
N LEU A 45 1.77 15.28 13.95
CA LEU A 45 2.31 14.80 12.68
C LEU A 45 1.63 13.52 12.20
N LEU A 46 0.57 13.08 12.88
CA LEU A 46 -0.13 11.81 12.63
C LEU A 46 -0.66 11.64 11.20
N PHE A 47 -0.94 12.74 10.50
CA PHE A 47 -1.42 12.72 9.12
C PHE A 47 -0.47 13.41 8.13
N ASP A 48 0.73 13.77 8.59
CA ASP A 48 1.73 14.43 7.76
C ASP A 48 2.33 13.46 6.73
N GLU A 49 2.58 13.97 5.52
CA GLU A 49 3.12 13.17 4.41
C GLU A 49 4.55 12.69 4.69
N SER A 50 5.38 13.51 5.33
CA SER A 50 6.78 13.17 5.62
C SER A 50 6.88 12.09 6.70
N THR A 51 6.06 12.17 7.75
CA THR A 51 5.98 11.13 8.78
C THR A 51 5.51 9.80 8.22
N LEU A 52 4.50 9.84 7.34
CA LEU A 52 4.00 8.63 6.70
C LEU A 52 5.07 7.98 5.80
N LYS A 53 5.82 8.81 5.05
CA LYS A 53 6.97 8.36 4.24
C LYS A 53 8.05 7.69 5.11
N ASN A 54 8.45 8.34 6.20
CA ASN A 54 9.47 7.81 7.13
C ASN A 54 9.01 6.48 7.76
N TYR A 55 7.72 6.36 8.08
CA TYR A 55 7.18 5.10 8.58
C TYR A 55 7.21 3.97 7.54
N PHE A 56 6.86 4.27 6.28
CA PHE A 56 6.96 3.26 5.21
C PHE A 56 8.39 2.73 5.07
N GLU A 57 9.38 3.63 5.10
CA GLU A 57 10.80 3.26 5.02
C GLU A 57 11.20 2.37 6.21
N SER A 58 10.77 2.68 7.44
CA SER A 58 11.10 1.91 8.64
C SER A 58 10.45 0.52 8.70
N VAL A 59 9.26 0.34 8.13
CA VAL A 59 8.54 -0.94 8.15
C VAL A 59 8.67 -1.77 6.87
N SER A 60 9.30 -1.24 5.82
CA SER A 60 9.38 -1.85 4.48
C SER A 60 9.98 -3.26 4.45
N SER A 61 10.90 -3.57 5.36
CA SER A 61 11.57 -4.88 5.46
C SER A 61 10.76 -5.95 6.20
N HIS A 62 9.64 -5.59 6.82
CA HIS A 62 8.86 -6.54 7.63
C HIS A 62 7.97 -7.41 6.74
N PRO A 63 7.79 -8.71 7.05
CA PRO A 63 6.93 -9.60 6.26
C PRO A 63 5.46 -9.17 6.25
N ASN A 64 5.03 -8.42 7.27
CA ASN A 64 3.67 -7.92 7.39
C ASN A 64 3.45 -6.57 6.67
N TYR A 65 4.47 -6.03 5.99
CA TYR A 65 4.40 -4.72 5.33
C TYR A 65 3.18 -4.56 4.39
N PRO A 66 2.79 -5.56 3.55
CA PRO A 66 1.60 -5.43 2.71
C PRO A 66 0.31 -5.20 3.52
N ARG A 67 0.18 -5.86 4.68
CA ARG A 67 -0.96 -5.69 5.58
C ARG A 67 -0.93 -4.32 6.26
N THR A 68 0.25 -3.88 6.72
CA THR A 68 0.44 -2.54 7.28
C THR A 68 0.02 -1.45 6.29
N LEU A 69 0.38 -1.58 5.01
CA LEU A 69 -0.06 -0.65 3.96
C LEU A 69 -1.58 -0.65 3.78
N ALA A 70 -2.21 -1.82 3.81
CA ALA A 70 -3.66 -1.93 3.73
C ALA A 70 -4.36 -1.26 4.93
N SER A 71 -3.84 -1.48 6.14
CA SER A 71 -4.29 -0.85 7.39
C SER A 71 -4.19 0.67 7.31
N LEU A 72 -3.01 1.19 6.96
CA LEU A 72 -2.77 2.64 6.84
C LEU A 72 -3.61 3.29 5.75
N LYS A 73 -3.76 2.64 4.59
CA LYS A 73 -4.65 3.13 3.53
C LYS A 73 -6.08 3.31 4.05
N LYS A 74 -6.57 2.36 4.85
CA LYS A 74 -7.92 2.44 5.43
C LYS A 74 -8.01 3.47 6.54
N PHE A 75 -6.96 3.65 7.34
CA PHE A 75 -6.92 4.66 8.38
C PHE A 75 -6.92 6.09 7.82
N PHE A 76 -6.14 6.36 6.77
CA PHE A 76 -6.17 7.66 6.09
C PHE A 76 -7.48 7.91 5.34
N GLN A 77 -8.13 6.85 4.84
CA GLN A 77 -9.49 6.97 4.31
C GLN A 77 -10.51 7.30 5.42
N PHE A 78 -10.40 6.65 6.57
CA PHE A 78 -11.22 6.96 7.75
C PHE A 78 -11.04 8.43 8.17
N ALA A 79 -9.80 8.91 8.25
CA ALA A 79 -9.52 10.29 8.61
C ALA A 79 -10.16 11.29 7.62
N LEU A 80 -10.13 10.98 6.32
CA LEU A 80 -10.82 11.77 5.30
C LEU A 80 -12.34 11.74 5.49
N ASP A 81 -12.93 10.55 5.70
CA ASP A 81 -14.38 10.38 5.89
C ASP A 81 -14.88 11.10 7.15
N GLN A 82 -14.07 11.15 8.22
CA GLN A 82 -14.37 11.85 9.46
C GLN A 82 -14.03 13.35 9.41
N LYS A 83 -13.55 13.86 8.27
CA LYS A 83 -13.10 15.26 8.09
C LYS A 83 -11.98 15.67 9.06
N LEU A 84 -11.14 14.72 9.47
CA LEU A 84 -9.92 14.99 10.24
C LEU A 84 -8.80 15.53 9.35
N ILE A 85 -8.87 15.23 8.05
CA ILE A 85 -7.97 15.73 7.01
C ILE A 85 -8.80 16.15 5.79
N GLU A 86 -8.31 17.13 5.04
CA GLU A 86 -8.96 17.58 3.80
C GLU A 86 -8.54 16.75 2.59
N LYS A 87 -7.30 16.24 2.60
CA LYS A 87 -6.70 15.50 1.49
C LYS A 87 -5.99 14.26 2.00
N ASN A 88 -6.24 13.12 1.36
CA ASN A 88 -5.55 11.88 1.67
C ASN A 88 -4.15 11.84 1.05
N SER A 89 -3.13 11.95 1.89
CA SER A 89 -1.69 11.93 1.54
C SER A 89 -1.10 10.52 1.39
N PHE A 90 -1.86 9.44 1.64
CA PHE A 90 -1.33 8.07 1.62
C PHE A 90 -0.65 7.71 0.30
N LYS A 91 -1.33 8.01 -0.83
CA LYS A 91 -0.80 7.68 -2.16
C LYS A 91 0.40 8.55 -2.55
N SER A 92 0.43 9.83 -2.13
CA SER A 92 1.58 10.69 -2.40
C SER A 92 2.79 10.23 -1.58
N ALA A 93 2.61 10.02 -0.27
CA ALA A 93 3.64 9.47 0.61
C ALA A 93 4.21 8.14 0.11
N LEU A 94 3.34 7.21 -0.32
CA LEU A 94 3.78 5.89 -0.78
C LEU A 94 4.62 5.99 -2.06
N ARG A 95 4.19 6.83 -3.02
CA ARG A 95 4.98 7.08 -4.23
C ARG A 95 6.30 7.76 -3.91
N SER A 96 6.31 8.70 -2.98
CA SER A 96 7.51 9.40 -2.54
C SER A 96 8.50 8.47 -1.84
N ALA A 97 8.03 7.57 -0.97
CA ALA A 97 8.85 6.55 -0.31
C ALA A 97 9.44 5.54 -1.30
N SER A 98 8.66 5.10 -2.28
CA SER A 98 9.15 4.21 -3.34
C SER A 98 10.24 4.87 -4.21
N ARG A 99 10.19 6.20 -4.38
CA ARG A 99 11.20 6.96 -5.14
C ARG A 99 12.51 7.18 -4.38
N THR A 100 12.48 7.22 -3.04
CA THR A 100 13.70 7.36 -2.23
C THR A 100 14.47 6.05 -2.05
N GLY A 101 13.82 4.89 -2.21
CA GLY A 101 14.47 3.57 -2.16
C GLY A 101 14.99 3.04 -3.52
N GLN A 102 14.48 3.58 -4.62
CA GLN A 102 14.92 3.24 -5.97
C GLN A 102 14.41 4.32 -6.92
N ALA A 103 15.27 4.80 -7.83
CA ALA A 103 14.75 5.37 -9.06
C ALA A 103 13.71 4.39 -9.65
N CYS A 104 12.54 4.93 -9.98
CA CYS A 104 11.49 4.30 -10.76
C CYS A 104 10.96 2.90 -10.30
N LEU A 105 9.88 2.92 -9.50
CA LEU A 105 8.67 2.19 -9.90
C LEU A 105 7.95 3.02 -10.99
N ALA A 106 8.65 3.27 -12.10
CA ALA A 106 8.01 2.96 -13.35
C ALA A 106 7.83 1.45 -13.28
N THR A 107 6.66 0.93 -13.67
CA THR A 107 6.59 -0.46 -14.06
C THR A 107 7.48 -0.60 -15.30
N THR A 108 8.80 -0.55 -15.15
CA THR A 108 9.71 -0.93 -16.22
C THR A 108 9.37 -2.36 -16.54
N THR A 109 9.18 -2.63 -17.82
CA THR A 109 8.99 -3.96 -18.42
C THR A 109 9.91 -5.01 -17.76
N GLU A 110 11.08 -4.59 -17.29
CA GLU A 110 12.07 -5.36 -16.53
C GLU A 110 11.53 -6.08 -15.27
N SER A 111 10.61 -5.50 -14.49
CA SER A 111 10.08 -6.16 -13.27
C SER A 111 8.71 -6.83 -13.47
N LEU A 112 7.98 -6.44 -14.51
CA LEU A 112 6.63 -6.95 -14.81
C LEU A 112 6.69 -8.38 -15.35
N ILE A 113 7.61 -8.64 -16.29
CA ILE A 113 7.74 -9.95 -16.94
C ILE A 113 8.13 -11.05 -15.92
N PRO A 114 9.13 -10.88 -15.05
CA PRO A 114 9.46 -11.89 -14.03
C PRO A 114 8.33 -12.11 -13.02
N SER A 115 7.62 -11.05 -12.63
CA SER A 115 6.48 -11.15 -11.69
C SER A 115 5.31 -11.90 -12.32
N PHE A 116 5.02 -11.65 -13.60
CA PHE A 116 3.98 -12.35 -14.34
C PHE A 116 4.34 -13.82 -14.58
N GLN A 117 5.60 -14.12 -14.86
CA GLN A 117 6.10 -15.49 -14.96
C GLN A 117 5.87 -16.25 -13.64
N THR A 118 6.30 -15.66 -12.52
CA THR A 118 6.11 -16.25 -11.17
C THR A 118 4.62 -16.50 -10.87
N TYR A 119 3.74 -15.59 -11.29
CA TYR A 119 2.30 -15.78 -11.18
C TYR A 119 1.81 -17.00 -11.98
N LEU A 120 2.24 -17.17 -13.24
CA LEU A 120 1.84 -18.31 -14.06
C LEU A 120 2.38 -19.65 -13.53
N GLU A 121 3.58 -19.65 -12.97
CA GLU A 121 4.17 -20.79 -12.26
C GLU A 121 3.31 -21.17 -11.04
N SER A 122 2.87 -20.18 -10.25
CA SER A 122 1.95 -20.41 -9.12
C SER A 122 0.59 -21.00 -9.55
N LYS A 123 0.18 -20.74 -10.81
CA LYS A 123 -1.02 -21.32 -11.44
C LYS A 123 -0.77 -22.66 -12.12
N LYS A 124 0.41 -23.25 -11.92
CA LYS A 124 0.81 -24.56 -12.46
C LYS A 124 0.64 -24.65 -13.98
N LYS A 125 0.87 -23.55 -14.70
CA LYS A 125 0.89 -23.57 -16.16
C LYS A 125 2.11 -24.35 -16.65
N THR A 126 1.98 -24.99 -17.82
CA THR A 126 3.11 -25.73 -18.40
C THR A 126 4.19 -24.73 -18.85
N PRO A 127 5.47 -25.14 -18.87
CA PRO A 127 6.55 -24.26 -19.36
C PRO A 127 6.28 -23.71 -20.77
N ALA A 128 5.67 -24.51 -21.64
CA ALA A 128 5.27 -24.08 -22.98
C ALA A 128 4.19 -22.98 -22.95
N THR A 129 3.15 -23.13 -22.11
CA THR A 129 2.11 -22.11 -21.95
C THR A 129 2.65 -20.82 -21.33
N ILE A 130 3.56 -20.93 -20.35
CA ILE A 130 4.21 -19.78 -19.72
C ILE A 130 5.00 -19.00 -20.77
N LYS A 131 5.84 -19.69 -21.56
CA LYS A 131 6.63 -19.07 -22.62
C LYS A 131 5.75 -18.33 -23.64
N ASN A 132 4.64 -18.94 -24.06
CA ASN A 132 3.71 -18.31 -25.00
C ASN A 132 3.14 -17.01 -24.44
N TYR A 133 2.62 -17.03 -23.20
CA TYR A 133 2.03 -15.82 -22.60
C TYR A 133 3.04 -14.72 -22.32
N ILE A 134 4.27 -15.07 -21.95
CA ILE A 134 5.35 -14.10 -21.77
C ILE A 134 5.67 -13.42 -23.10
N ASN A 135 5.79 -14.22 -24.18
CA ASN A 135 6.05 -13.70 -25.52
C ASN A 135 4.92 -12.78 -26.02
N ASP A 136 3.65 -13.15 -25.81
CA ASP A 136 2.49 -12.36 -26.21
C ASP A 136 2.47 -10.99 -25.50
N ILE A 137 2.77 -10.95 -24.21
CA ILE A 137 2.84 -9.69 -23.44
C ILE A 137 4.03 -8.83 -23.88
N GLN A 138 5.20 -9.43 -24.13
CA GLN A 138 6.34 -8.70 -24.66
C GLN A 138 6.04 -8.05 -26.01
N GLN A 139 5.38 -8.77 -26.91
CA GLN A 139 4.94 -8.23 -28.20
C GLN A 139 3.95 -7.08 -28.03
N PHE A 140 2.98 -7.21 -27.11
CA PHE A 140 2.03 -6.15 -26.80
C PHE A 140 2.72 -4.89 -26.26
N ILE A 141 3.66 -5.04 -25.32
CA ILE A 141 4.42 -3.92 -24.74
C ILE A 141 5.23 -3.21 -25.82
N ASN A 142 5.99 -3.96 -26.62
CA ASN A 142 6.77 -3.41 -27.73
C ASN A 142 5.88 -2.66 -28.73
N TRP A 143 4.71 -3.21 -29.07
CA TRP A 143 3.75 -2.54 -29.93
C TRP A 143 3.27 -1.22 -29.32
N ALA A 144 2.88 -1.22 -28.04
CA ALA A 144 2.35 -0.04 -27.36
C ALA A 144 3.41 1.08 -27.22
N GLU A 145 4.66 0.73 -26.94
CA GLU A 145 5.78 1.67 -26.88
C GLU A 145 6.01 2.34 -28.25
N ASN A 146 5.98 1.55 -29.33
CA ASN A 146 6.12 2.07 -30.69
C ASN A 146 4.94 2.94 -31.17
N GLN A 147 3.78 2.91 -30.51
CA GLN A 147 2.66 3.82 -30.81
C GLN A 147 2.78 5.18 -30.10
N SER A 148 3.71 5.31 -29.14
CA SER A 148 3.83 6.50 -28.28
C SER A 148 4.77 7.57 -28.85
N GLU A 149 5.44 7.29 -29.98
CA GLU A 149 6.43 8.15 -30.65
C GLU A 149 5.88 8.91 -31.88
N THR A 150 4.54 8.96 -32.05
CA THR A 150 3.83 9.76 -33.08
C THR A 150 2.80 10.66 -32.44
#